data_AF-A0A7X0MJZ3-F1
#
_entry.id   AF-A0A7X0MJZ3-F1
#
_cell.length_a   1.000
_cell.length_b   1.000
_cell.length_c   1.000
_cell.angle_alpha   90.00
_cell.angle_beta   90.00
_cell.angle_gamma   90.00
#
_symmetry.space_group_name_H-M   'P 1'
#
loop_
_entity.id
_entity.type
_entity.pdbx_description
1 polymer ?
#
loop_
_entity_poly.entity_id
_entity_poly.type
_entity_poly.pdbx_seq_one_letter_code
_entity_poly.pdbx_strand_id
1 'polypeptide(L)' 'MTIEELEAYFTGITLPEQIELEKGVVIMDIPLFLESHLSYVKKNGHLKSADVFIYRLNLLQERLEAING' A
#
# COMPACT_ATOMS: atom_id res chain seq x y z
N MET A 1 -8.31 6.10 -2.65
CA MET A 1 -8.66 5.19 -3.76
C MET A 1 -9.46 4.01 -3.25
N THR A 2 -10.24 3.33 -4.10
CA THR A 2 -10.83 2.01 -3.80
C THR A 2 -9.75 0.94 -3.77
N ILE A 3 -10.10 -0.27 -3.32
CA ILE A 3 -9.13 -1.38 -3.31
C ILE A 3 -8.75 -1.82 -4.73
N GLU A 4 -9.69 -1.82 -5.66
CA GLU A 4 -9.45 -2.16 -7.07
C GLU A 4 -8.54 -1.13 -7.75
N GLU A 5 -8.72 0.15 -7.45
CA GLU A 5 -7.85 1.23 -7.94
C GLU A 5 -6.42 1.10 -7.41
N LEU A 6 -6.26 0.76 -6.12
CA LEU A 6 -4.95 0.49 -5.51
C LEU A 6 -4.26 -0.70 -6.19
N GLU A 7 -4.96 -1.80 -6.44
CA GLU A 7 -4.38 -2.96 -7.13
C GLU A 7 -3.94 -2.65 -8.56
N ALA A 8 -4.76 -1.90 -9.29
CA ALA A 8 -4.43 -1.48 -10.64
C ALA A 8 -3.16 -0.61 -10.66
N TYR A 9 -3.04 0.34 -9.72
CA TYR A 9 -1.86 1.18 -9.57
C TYR A 9 -0.59 0.34 -9.32
N PHE A 10 -0.60 -0.53 -8.31
CA PHE A 10 0.61 -1.28 -7.94
C PHE A 10 1.02 -2.36 -8.95
N THR A 11 0.11 -2.82 -9.81
CA THR A 11 0.43 -3.78 -10.88
C THR A 11 1.18 -3.12 -12.04
N GLY A 12 1.02 -1.80 -12.22
CA GLY A 12 1.54 -1.07 -13.39
C GLY A 12 2.89 -0.39 -13.20
N ILE A 13 3.52 -0.51 -12.02
CA ILE A 13 4.73 0.25 -11.66
C ILE A 13 5.89 -0.64 -11.23
N THR A 14 7.10 -0.12 -11.39
CA THR A 14 8.29 -0.70 -10.73
C THR A 14 8.32 -0.25 -9.28
N LEU A 15 8.38 -1.20 -8.36
CA LEU A 15 8.45 -0.93 -6.92
C LEU A 15 9.93 -0.89 -6.48
N PRO A 16 10.31 0.03 -5.58
CA PRO A 16 11.63 -0.02 -4.94
C PRO A 16 11.73 -1.23 -3.99
N GLU A 17 12.93 -1.61 -3.60
CA GLU A 17 13.12 -2.70 -2.62
C GLU A 17 12.54 -2.33 -1.26
N GLN A 18 12.74 -1.09 -0.83
CA GLN A 18 12.27 -0.56 0.45
C GLN A 18 11.86 0.90 0.34
N ILE A 19 11.00 1.34 1.26
CA ILE A 19 10.55 2.73 1.33
C ILE A 19 10.26 3.16 2.77
N GLU A 20 10.64 4.39 3.11
CA GLU A 20 10.20 5.02 4.36
C GLU A 20 8.77 5.56 4.15
N LEU A 21 7.81 4.93 4.84
CA LEU A 21 6.40 5.27 4.75
C LEU A 21 6.08 6.52 5.58
N GLU A 22 6.63 6.56 6.79
CA GLU A 22 6.59 7.69 7.73
C GLU A 22 7.92 7.75 8.48
N LYS A 23 8.18 8.85 9.18
CA LYS A 23 9.42 9.04 9.94
C LYS A 23 9.67 7.87 10.88
N GLY A 24 10.71 7.08 10.61
CA GLY A 24 11.09 5.90 11.39
C GLY A 24 10.27 4.63 11.10
N VAL A 25 9.39 4.65 10.09
CA VAL A 25 8.60 3.50 9.64
C VAL A 25 9.03 3.13 8.23
N VAL A 26 9.78 2.03 8.11
CA VAL A 26 10.31 1.55 6.84
C VAL A 26 9.64 0.24 6.45
N ILE A 27 9.13 0.18 5.22
CA ILE A 27 8.71 -1.06 4.58
C ILE A 27 9.95 -1.64 3.91
N MET A 28 10.41 -2.78 4.40
CA MET A 28 11.61 -3.48 3.90
C MET A 28 11.31 -4.44 2.74
N ASP A 29 10.04 -4.81 2.57
CA ASP A 29 9.56 -5.70 1.51
C ASP A 29 8.20 -5.20 1.05
N ILE A 30 8.22 -4.40 -0.01
CA ILE A 30 7.01 -3.79 -0.57
C ILE A 30 6.06 -4.84 -1.16
N PRO A 31 6.52 -5.83 -1.95
CA PRO A 31 5.65 -6.90 -2.43
C PRO A 31 4.88 -7.63 -1.33
N LEU A 32 5.56 -8.05 -0.25
CA LEU A 32 4.91 -8.73 0.88
C LEU A 32 3.93 -7.81 1.62
N PHE A 33 4.30 -6.53 1.77
CA PHE A 33 3.43 -5.53 2.35
C PHE A 33 2.13 -5.38 1.54
N LEU A 34 2.24 -5.26 0.21
CA LEU A 34 1.09 -5.16 -0.69
C LEU A 34 0.22 -6.41 -0.63
N GLU A 35 0.81 -7.60 -0.75
CA GLU A 35 0.07 -8.86 -0.69
C GLU A 35 -0.74 -8.97 0.60
N SER A 36 -0.10 -8.73 1.75
CA SER A 36 -0.74 -8.83 3.06
C SER A 36 -1.89 -7.82 3.24
N HIS A 37 -1.68 -6.57 2.82
CA HIS A 37 -2.67 -5.50 3.00
C HIS A 37 -3.84 -5.66 2.03
N LEU A 38 -3.58 -5.90 0.74
CA LEU A 38 -4.60 -6.10 -0.27
C LEU A 38 -5.45 -7.33 0.04
N SER A 39 -4.82 -8.45 0.42
CA SER A 39 -5.51 -9.69 0.82
C SER A 39 -6.39 -9.49 2.05
N TYR A 40 -5.91 -8.73 3.05
CA TYR A 40 -6.70 -8.43 4.25
C TYR A 40 -7.93 -7.58 3.91
N VAL A 41 -7.76 -6.52 3.13
CA VAL A 41 -8.87 -5.62 2.74
C VAL A 41 -9.90 -6.37 1.90
N LYS A 42 -9.47 -7.21 0.96
CA LYS A 42 -10.39 -8.05 0.16
C LYS A 42 -11.25 -8.97 0.99
N LYS A 43 -10.67 -9.60 2.03
CA LYS A 43 -11.39 -10.54 2.91
C LYS A 43 -12.25 -9.83 3.94
N ASN A 44 -11.79 -8.69 4.45
CA ASN A 44 -12.32 -8.06 5.66
C ASN A 44 -12.80 -6.62 5.43
N GLY A 45 -13.00 -6.18 4.19
CA GLY A 45 -13.30 -4.78 3.86
C GLY A 45 -14.58 -4.21 4.48
N HIS A 46 -15.47 -5.08 4.98
CA HIS A 46 -16.66 -4.69 5.74
C HIS A 46 -16.37 -4.40 7.23
N LEU A 47 -15.18 -4.74 7.73
CA LEU A 47 -14.75 -4.47 9.10
C LEU A 47 -14.03 -3.13 9.17
N LYS A 48 -14.32 -2.35 10.21
CA LYS A 48 -13.61 -1.10 10.53
C LYS A 48 -12.08 -1.28 10.66
N SER A 49 -11.63 -2.49 11.01
CA SER A 49 -10.20 -2.80 11.04
C SER A 49 -9.52 -2.73 9.67
N ALA A 50 -10.26 -2.85 8.56
CA ALA A 50 -9.68 -2.74 7.22
C ALA A 50 -9.24 -1.32 6.88
N ASP A 51 -9.83 -0.30 7.54
CA ASP A 51 -9.55 1.12 7.27
C ASP A 51 -8.06 1.45 7.44
N VAL A 52 -7.38 0.87 8.44
CA VAL A 52 -5.95 1.12 8.66
C VAL A 52 -5.08 0.53 7.55
N PHE A 53 -5.50 -0.59 6.96
CA PHE A 53 -4.78 -1.22 5.85
C PHE A 53 -4.94 -0.41 4.57
N ILE A 54 -6.17 0.06 4.29
CA ILE A 54 -6.46 0.98 3.18
C ILE A 54 -5.65 2.27 3.36
N TYR A 55 -5.65 2.86 4.55
CA TYR A 55 -4.89 4.08 4.85
C TYR A 55 -3.41 3.91 4.51
N ARG A 56 -2.77 2.82 4.97
CA ARG A 56 -1.35 2.57 4.70
C ARG A 56 -1.05 2.30 3.23
N LEU A 57 -1.97 1.68 2.49
CA LEU A 57 -1.84 1.50 1.04
C LEU A 57 -1.88 2.84 0.28
N ASN A 58 -2.80 3.74 0.64
CA ASN A 58 -2.82 5.09 0.06
C ASN A 58 -1.54 5.87 0.42
N LEU A 59 -1.08 5.78 1.67
CA LEU A 59 0.16 6.43 2.08
C LEU A 59 1.39 5.92 1.31
N LEU A 60 1.43 4.61 1.02
CA LEU A 60 2.49 4.03 0.20
C LEU A 60 2.47 4.60 -1.23
N GLN A 61 1.28 4.70 -1.85
CA GLN A 61 1.12 5.32 -3.16
C GLN A 61 1.60 6.78 -3.15
N GLU A 62 1.17 7.59 -2.18
CA GLU A 62 1.62 8.98 -2.05
C GLU A 62 3.15 9.10 -1.95
N ARG A 63 3.79 8.19 -1.22
CA ARG A 63 5.26 8.17 -1.10
C ARG A 63 5.95 7.77 -2.39
N LEU A 64 5.41 6.80 -3.12
CA LEU A 64 5.95 6.38 -4.41
C LEU A 64 5.81 7.50 -5.46
N GLU A 65 4.69 8.22 -5.47
CA GLU A 65 4.50 9.38 -6.35
C GLU A 65 5.46 10.51 -6.02
N ALA A 66 5.69 10.79 -4.73
CA ALA A 66 6.62 11.83 -4.29
C ALA A 66 8.10 11.54 -4.63
N ILE A 67 8.47 10.27 -4.86
CA ILE A 67 9.83 9.88 -5.28
C ILE A 67 9.98 9.93 -6.81
N ASN A 68 8.88 9.70 -7.54
CA ASN A 68 8.87 9.61 -9.01
C ASN A 68 8.56 10.95 -9.72
N GLY A 69 8.15 11.99 -8.99
CA GLY A 69 7.91 13.35 -9.49
C GLY A 69 9.05 14.32 -9.20
#